data_AF-A0A919RPH1-F1
#
_entry.id   AF-A0A919RPH1-F1
#
_cell.length_a   1.000
_cell.length_b   1.000
_cell.length_c   1.000
_cell.angle_alpha   90.00
_cell.angle_beta   90.00
_cell.angle_gamma   90.00
#
_symmetry.space_group_name_H-M   'P 1'
#
loop_
_entity.id
_entity.type
_entity.pdbx_description
1 polymer ?
#
loop_
_entity_poly.entity_id
_entity_poly.type
_entity_poly.pdbx_seq_one_letter_code
_entity_poly.pdbx_strand_id
1 'polypeptide(L)'
;MHPLPLPEPKAVTALTTVGRELWGLAGGSLFTLAPERPGDITVTRLFPDPNWETQASLAWRDGVLLTLAKDPDHVYGTLGNQIFKVNKATKE
;
A
#
# COMPACT_ATOMS: atom_id res chain seq x y z
N MET A 1 -3.53 12.04 16.50
CA MET A 1 -3.11 10.67 16.84
C MET A 1 -4.22 9.72 16.42
N HIS A 2 -3.91 8.68 15.63
CA HIS A 2 -4.88 7.63 15.33
C HIS A 2 -4.88 6.61 16.49
N PRO A 3 -6.05 6.25 17.05
CA PRO A 3 -6.12 5.30 18.15
C PRO A 3 -5.68 3.91 17.70
N LEU A 4 -4.94 3.21 18.57
CA LEU A 4 -4.57 1.80 18.41
C LEU A 4 -5.29 0.99 19.50
N PRO A 5 -5.83 -0.21 19.19
CA PRO A 5 -5.89 -0.86 17.88
C PRO A 5 -6.93 -0.24 16.92
N LEU A 6 -6.76 -0.45 15.62
CA LEU A 6 -7.70 0.03 14.59
C LEU A 6 -8.96 -0.86 14.57
N PRO A 7 -10.16 -0.29 14.37
CA PRO A 7 -11.42 -1.05 14.29
C PRO A 7 -11.55 -1.84 12.97
N GLU A 8 -10.73 -1.54 11.98
CA GLU A 8 -10.63 -2.28 10.71
C GLU A 8 -9.21 -2.84 10.55
N PRO A 9 -9.03 -4.00 9.90
CA PRO A 9 -7.73 -4.61 9.64
C PRO A 9 -6.97 -3.85 8.53
N LYS A 10 -6.58 -2.60 8.82
CA LYS A 10 -5.82 -1.73 7.92
C LYS A 10 -4.56 -1.23 8.60
N ALA A 11 -3.70 -2.16 9.02
CA ALA A 11 -2.32 -1.83 9.33
C ALA A 11 -1.52 -1.76 8.03
N VAL A 12 -0.64 -0.76 7.89
CA VAL A 12 0.36 -0.76 6.80
C VAL A 12 1.35 -1.88 7.08
N THR A 13 1.33 -2.92 6.23
CA THR A 13 2.15 -4.13 6.40
C THR A 13 3.42 -4.11 5.57
N ALA A 14 3.50 -3.22 4.58
CA ALA A 14 4.67 -3.01 3.74
C ALA A 14 5.02 -1.53 3.71
N LEU A 15 6.30 -1.20 3.78
CA LEU A 15 6.80 0.17 3.67
C LEU A 15 8.11 0.19 2.90
N THR A 16 8.25 1.09 1.93
CA THR A 16 9.50 1.29 1.19
C THR A 16 9.70 2.75 0.85
N THR A 17 10.95 3.13 0.57
CA THR A 17 11.29 4.47 0.09
C THR A 17 11.23 4.50 -1.42
N VAL A 18 10.56 5.52 -1.99
CA VAL A 18 10.44 5.72 -3.43
C VAL A 18 10.78 7.17 -3.74
N GLY A 19 12.02 7.41 -4.18
CA GLY A 19 12.51 8.77 -4.35
C GLY A 19 12.56 9.50 -3.01
N ARG A 20 11.76 10.57 -2.85
CA ARG A 20 11.63 11.34 -1.61
C ARG A 20 10.40 10.97 -0.79
N GLU A 21 9.57 10.04 -1.27
CA GLU A 21 8.34 9.63 -0.60
C GLU A 21 8.54 8.30 0.13
N LEU A 22 7.73 8.08 1.16
CA LEU A 22 7.47 6.76 1.72
C LEU A 22 6.19 6.22 1.09
N TRP A 23 6.26 4.97 0.65
CA TRP A 23 5.13 4.25 0.08
C TRP A 23 4.81 3.06 0.96
N GLY A 24 3.54 2.93 1.34
CA GLY A 24 3.05 1.85 2.18
C GLY A 24 1.89 1.11 1.54
N LEU A 25 1.68 -0.15 1.92
CA LEU A 25 0.55 -0.96 1.47
C LEU A 25 -0.29 -1.41 2.66
N ALA A 26 -1.59 -1.17 2.61
CA ALA A 26 -2.57 -1.72 3.54
C ALA A 26 -3.88 -1.94 2.80
N GLY A 27 -4.55 -3.05 3.04
CA GLY A 27 -5.96 -3.14 2.63
C GLY A 27 -6.22 -3.11 1.13
N GLY A 28 -5.25 -3.43 0.26
CA GLY A 28 -5.38 -3.20 -1.20
C GLY A 28 -5.22 -1.74 -1.64
N SER A 29 -4.88 -0.84 -0.72
CA SER A 29 -4.57 0.57 -0.96
C SER A 29 -3.07 0.86 -0.86
N LEU A 30 -2.60 1.71 -1.77
CA LEU A 30 -1.30 2.35 -1.70
C LEU A 30 -1.42 3.65 -0.89
N PHE A 31 -0.57 3.80 0.11
CA PHE A 31 -0.41 5.00 0.92
C PHE A 31 0.88 5.66 0.49
N THR A 32 0.85 6.97 0.20
CA THR A 32 2.07 7.73 -0.05
C THR A 32 2.17 8.89 0.93
N LEU A 33 3.38 9.10 1.43
CA LEU A 33 3.69 10.14 2.41
C LEU A 33 4.99 10.84 2.00
N ALA A 34 4.91 12.17 1.92
CA ALA A 34 6.08 13.04 1.90
C ALA A 34 6.58 13.23 3.35
N PRO A 35 7.78 12.73 3.72
CA PRO A 35 8.28 12.86 5.10
C PRO A 35 8.40 14.31 5.58
N GLU A 36 8.61 15.26 4.66
CA GLU A 36 8.64 16.69 4.94
C GLU A 36 7.26 17.28 5.28
N ARG A 37 6.17 16.56 4.96
CA ARG A 37 4.78 16.93 5.24
C ARG A 37 4.02 15.72 5.80
N PRO A 38 4.32 15.28 7.03
CA PRO A 38 3.82 14.03 7.59
C PRO A 38 2.29 14.00 7.80
N GLY A 39 1.59 15.13 7.67
CA GLY A 39 0.13 15.21 7.71
C GLY A 39 -0.57 14.92 6.38
N ASP A 40 0.16 14.94 5.25
CA ASP A 40 -0.39 14.84 3.90
C ASP A 40 -0.25 13.39 3.37
N ILE A 41 -1.03 12.47 3.94
CA ILE A 41 -1.09 11.08 3.46
C ILE A 41 -2.05 11.00 2.28
N THR A 42 -1.56 10.57 1.13
CA THR A 42 -2.41 10.26 -0.04
C THR A 42 -2.72 8.77 -0.06
N VAL A 43 -3.95 8.41 -0.42
CA VAL A 43 -4.42 7.03 -0.48
C VAL A 43 -4.98 6.75 -1.86
N THR A 44 -4.39 5.80 -2.58
CA THR A 44 -4.86 5.32 -3.87
C THR A 44 -5.34 3.88 -3.73
N ARG A 45 -6.57 3.61 -4.18
CA ARG A 45 -7.15 2.27 -4.17
C ARG A 45 -6.65 1.50 -5.41
N LEU A 46 -5.76 0.53 -5.20
CA LEU A 46 -5.25 -0.31 -6.29
C LEU A 46 -6.13 -1.53 -6.52
N PHE A 47 -6.67 -2.11 -5.45
CA PHE A 47 -7.50 -3.31 -5.49
C PHE A 47 -8.75 -3.12 -4.62
N PRO A 48 -9.95 -3.47 -5.12
CA PRO A 48 -11.18 -3.33 -4.37
C PRO A 48 -11.12 -4.15 -3.07
N ASP A 49 -11.80 -3.64 -2.03
CA ASP A 49 -11.99 -4.43 -0.82
C ASP A 49 -12.83 -5.67 -1.12
N PRO A 50 -12.53 -6.82 -0.49
CA PRO A 50 -13.43 -7.97 -0.55
C PRO A 50 -14.76 -7.65 0.13
N ASN A 51 -15.79 -8.44 -0.16
CA ASN A 51 -17.05 -8.34 0.56
C ASN A 51 -16.87 -8.93 1.97
N TRP A 52 -16.54 -8.08 2.94
CA TRP A 52 -16.29 -8.50 4.32
C TRP A 52 -17.51 -9.11 5.02
N GLU A 53 -18.75 -8.84 4.57
CA GLU A 53 -19.95 -9.48 5.13
C GLU A 53 -20.01 -10.97 4.79
N THR A 54 -19.61 -11.32 3.56
CA THR A 54 -19.61 -12.72 3.08
C THR A 54 -18.25 -13.39 3.20
N GLN A 55 -17.20 -12.62 3.51
CA GLN A 55 -15.80 -13.06 3.56
C GLN A 55 -15.10 -12.58 4.84
N ALA A 56 -15.82 -12.60 5.97
CA ALA A 56 -15.37 -12.07 7.26
C ALA A 56 -14.07 -12.70 7.82
N SER A 57 -13.66 -13.86 7.30
CA SER A 57 -12.40 -14.54 7.68
C SER A 57 -11.21 -14.17 6.80
N LEU A 58 -11.43 -13.42 5.72
CA LEU A 58 -10.33 -12.97 4.88
C LEU A 58 -9.57 -11.82 5.57
N ALA A 59 -8.30 -11.70 5.23
CA ALA A 59 -7.48 -10.56 5.57
C ALA A 59 -6.51 -10.32 4.43
N TRP A 60 -6.14 -9.07 4.22
CA TRP A 60 -5.01 -8.76 3.35
C TRP A 60 -3.74 -9.30 4.01
N ARG A 61 -3.05 -10.22 3.33
CA ARG A 61 -1.76 -10.74 3.78
C ARG A 61 -0.67 -9.70 3.60
N ASP A 62 0.36 -9.81 4.44
CA ASP A 62 1.57 -8.99 4.37
C ASP A 62 2.02 -8.83 2.91
N GLY A 63 1.95 -7.60 2.43
CA GLY A 63 2.45 -7.23 1.11
C GLY A 63 3.96 -6.99 1.12
N VAL A 64 4.56 -6.98 -0.06
CA VAL A 64 5.93 -6.49 -0.28
C VAL A 64 5.86 -5.30 -1.23
N LEU A 65 6.74 -4.33 -1.05
CA LEU A 65 7.01 -3.29 -2.04
C LEU A 65 8.50 -3.27 -2.36
N LEU A 66 8.84 -3.23 -3.65
CA LEU A 66 10.20 -3.33 -4.15
C LEU A 66 10.41 -2.39 -5.34
N THR A 67 11.52 -1.68 -5.34
CA THR A 67 12.03 -0.95 -6.52
C THR A 67 13.09 -1.77 -7.24
N LEU A 68 13.12 -1.72 -8.56
CA LEU A 68 14.15 -2.38 -9.37
C LEU A 68 14.97 -1.33 -10.13
N ALA A 69 16.31 -1.43 -10.07
CA ALA A 69 17.19 -0.48 -10.76
C ALA A 69 16.99 -0.47 -12.29
N LYS A 70 16.64 -1.63 -12.88
CA LYS A 70 16.38 -1.79 -14.32
C LYS A 70 15.04 -1.22 -14.79
N ASP A 71 14.15 -0.87 -13.86
CA ASP A 71 12.84 -0.29 -14.16
C ASP A 71 12.54 0.85 -13.17
N PRO A 72 13.25 1.99 -13.31
CA PRO A 72 13.25 3.05 -12.32
C PRO A 72 11.92 3.79 -12.23
N ASP A 73 11.02 3.64 -13.19
CA ASP A 73 9.72 4.34 -13.21
C ASP A 73 8.62 3.57 -12.49
N HIS A 74 8.93 2.38 -11.95
CA HIS A 74 7.93 1.50 -11.36
C HIS A 74 8.31 0.98 -9.98
N VAL A 75 7.28 0.60 -9.24
CA VAL A 75 7.36 -0.14 -7.98
C VAL A 75 6.59 -1.43 -8.17
N TYR A 76 7.18 -2.52 -7.72
CA TYR A 76 6.57 -3.84 -7.74
C TYR A 76 6.09 -4.21 -6.35
N GLY A 77 5.05 -5.02 -6.27
CA GLY A 77 4.63 -5.55 -5.00
C GLY A 77 3.88 -6.86 -5.10
N THR A 78 3.58 -7.41 -3.94
CA THR A 78 2.74 -8.60 -3.80
C THR A 78 1.49 -8.27 -3.02
N LEU A 79 0.40 -8.90 -3.43
CA LEU A 79 -0.89 -8.83 -2.75
C LEU A 79 -1.59 -10.18 -2.91
N GLY A 80 -1.70 -10.94 -1.82
CA GLY A 80 -2.20 -12.32 -1.88
C GLY A 80 -1.32 -13.19 -2.78
N ASN A 81 -1.88 -13.73 -3.87
CA ASN A 81 -1.18 -14.57 -4.85
C ASN A 81 -0.75 -13.81 -6.12
N GLN A 82 -0.87 -12.49 -6.13
CA GLN A 82 -0.58 -11.66 -7.31
C GLN A 82 0.69 -10.84 -7.11
N ILE A 83 1.45 -10.69 -8.19
CA ILE A 83 2.48 -9.67 -8.32
C ILE A 83 1.87 -8.52 -9.12
N PHE A 84 2.00 -7.31 -8.62
CA PHE A 84 1.55 -6.11 -9.30
C PHE A 84 2.71 -5.16 -9.57
N LYS A 85 2.47 -4.21 -10.47
CA LYS A 85 3.42 -3.18 -10.90
C LYS A 85 2.67 -1.85 -10.93
N VAL A 86 3.20 -0.84 -10.27
CA VAL A 86 2.64 0.52 -10.19
C VAL A 86 3.61 1.49 -10.83
N ASN A 87 3.10 2.39 -11.67
CA ASN A 87 3.86 3.51 -12.20
C ASN A 87 4.03 4.62 -11.15
N LYS A 88 5.27 5.12 -10.97
CA LYS A 88 5.59 6.13 -9.94
C LYS A 88 4.93 7.48 -10.15
N ALA A 89 4.64 7.85 -11.39
CA ALA A 89 4.05 9.13 -11.73
C ALA A 89 2.54 9.12 -11.56
N THR A 90 1.87 8.07 -12.05
CA THR A 90 0.40 7.98 -12.01
C THR A 90 -0.13 7.32 -10.75
N LYS A 91 0.69 6.52 -10.06
CA LYS A 91 0.30 5.68 -8.91
C LYS A 91 -0.76 4.62 -9.28
N GLU A 92 -0.77 4.21 -10.55
CA GLU A 92 -1.64 3.15 -11.10
C GLU A 92 -0.83 1.94 -11.55
#